data_AF-A0A4Q4SV38-F1
#
_entry.id   AF-A0A4Q4SV38-F1
#
_cell.length_a   1.000
_cell.length_b   1.000
_cell.length_c   1.000
_cell.angle_alpha   90.00
_cell.angle_beta   90.00
_cell.angle_gamma   90.00
#
_symmetry.space_group_name_H-M   'P 1'
#
loop_
_entity.id
_entity.type
_entity.pdbx_description
1 polymer ?
#
loop_
_entity_poly.entity_id
_entity_poly.type
_entity_poly.pdbx_seq_one_letter_code
_entity_poly.pdbx_strand_id
1 'polypeptide(L)'
;MKLARHPPDASSALARISGDADKGVLASSTAIERVLGNVFLTLSLPVEFSAHSLKVVNVFFSYVADRLYQTPLEISLDEAKSTWMPMMFADEGTVSCSIALMQACNELFLGGGESSPKALYYLSQTFAQVRKRLHSPDALSDSTISTVLSLIIQELIRKDQPGAKIHFAGLIRMVELRGGLEQLENNLPLLIKICKVDVTYALQYGGPTAFFRDRMPELRKSLASKGLSLDCTSAVSSIPYDGLEPYLQDILLDVMSISSLFNSDLSYRTLDFLTFQEMNYSICFRLLRFRPLGHAGQGSGIQAAYHTGLTIFVITLFLQHTHHRRIQDYELVSMRLREVFDSGLDDLDDGLVLWLMILGSIWTTGDVDGDWLLPKISSEAQRLGLKTWDDARDIICKFPWINALHERPGRAVWRQVNHEI
;
A
#
# COMPACT_ATOMS: atom_id res chain seq x y z
N MET A 1 -3.30 -72.71 12.51
CA MET A 1 -4.62 -73.33 12.72
C MET A 1 -5.68 -72.27 12.46
N LYS A 2 -6.54 -72.45 11.46
CA LYS A 2 -7.60 -71.51 11.04
C LYS A 2 -8.60 -71.25 12.19
N LEU A 3 -9.10 -70.03 12.32
CA LEU A 3 -10.50 -69.69 11.99
C LEU A 3 -10.81 -68.21 12.21
N ALA A 4 -11.45 -67.63 11.20
CA ALA A 4 -11.88 -66.25 11.07
C ALA A 4 -13.25 -65.98 11.72
N ARG A 5 -13.58 -64.71 11.97
CA ARG A 5 -14.78 -63.98 11.46
C ARG A 5 -14.93 -62.60 12.13
N HIS A 6 -15.01 -61.56 11.29
CA HIS A 6 -15.70 -60.27 11.51
C HIS A 6 -17.04 -60.32 10.72
N PRO A 7 -17.95 -59.31 10.75
CA PRO A 7 -18.38 -58.32 11.77
C PRO A 7 -19.95 -58.36 11.90
N PRO A 8 -20.72 -57.32 12.32
CA PRO A 8 -20.95 -56.09 11.52
C PRO A 8 -21.17 -54.77 12.32
N ASP A 9 -21.38 -53.72 11.52
CA ASP A 9 -21.41 -52.28 11.74
C ASP A 9 -22.61 -51.63 12.47
N ALA A 10 -22.30 -50.42 12.98
CA ALA A 10 -23.03 -49.14 12.94
C ALA A 10 -24.46 -48.96 13.50
N SER A 11 -24.58 -47.91 14.34
CA SER A 11 -25.57 -46.81 14.28
C SER A 11 -26.23 -46.46 15.63
N SER A 12 -26.59 -45.17 15.75
CA SER A 12 -27.24 -44.44 16.85
C SER A 12 -26.27 -43.92 17.94
N ALA A 13 -26.35 -42.67 18.42
CA ALA A 13 -27.48 -41.75 18.40
C ALA A 13 -27.03 -40.28 18.40
N LEU A 14 -27.72 -39.49 17.58
CA LEU A 14 -27.95 -38.07 17.81
C LEU A 14 -29.06 -37.93 18.86
N ALA A 15 -28.80 -37.22 19.96
CA ALA A 15 -29.84 -36.65 20.80
C ALA A 15 -29.45 -35.23 21.21
N ARG A 16 -30.22 -34.27 20.68
CA ARG A 16 -30.26 -32.86 21.05
C ARG A 16 -30.79 -32.71 22.48
N ILE A 17 -30.25 -31.80 23.29
CA ILE A 17 -31.03 -30.98 24.23
C ILE A 17 -30.48 -29.55 24.23
N SER A 18 -31.41 -28.60 24.25
CA SER A 18 -31.31 -27.15 24.09
C SER A 18 -31.64 -26.44 25.42
N GLY A 19 -31.07 -25.24 25.63
CA GLY A 19 -31.54 -24.17 26.54
C GLY A 19 -30.91 -24.17 27.93
N ASP A 20 -30.61 -23.04 28.59
CA ASP A 20 -30.78 -21.62 28.30
C ASP A 20 -29.93 -20.78 29.31
N ALA A 21 -29.56 -19.57 28.87
CA ALA A 21 -29.13 -18.33 29.54
C ALA A 21 -28.32 -18.25 30.87
N ASP A 22 -27.23 -17.48 30.75
CA ASP A 22 -26.65 -16.47 31.67
C ASP A 22 -26.12 -16.84 33.07
N LYS A 23 -24.78 -16.79 33.20
CA LYS A 23 -24.04 -15.84 34.06
C LYS A 23 -22.52 -16.04 33.99
N GLY A 24 -21.81 -15.01 33.53
CA GLY A 24 -20.61 -14.52 34.21
C GLY A 24 -19.22 -15.05 33.81
N VAL A 25 -18.38 -14.07 33.44
CA VAL A 25 -16.92 -14.00 33.62
C VAL A 25 -16.05 -14.41 32.42
N LEU A 26 -15.28 -13.41 31.98
CA LEU A 26 -14.22 -13.41 30.99
C LEU A 26 -13.31 -14.64 31.07
N ALA A 27 -13.19 -15.34 29.95
CA ALA A 27 -11.96 -16.02 29.57
C ALA A 27 -11.82 -15.94 28.04
N SER A 28 -11.18 -14.87 27.54
CA SER A 28 -10.74 -14.80 26.15
C SER A 28 -9.65 -15.86 25.95
N SER A 29 -10.04 -16.99 25.37
CA SER A 29 -9.12 -18.02 24.92
C SER A 29 -8.21 -17.43 23.84
N THR A 30 -6.96 -17.16 24.21
CA THR A 30 -5.86 -16.91 23.28
C THR A 30 -5.51 -18.22 22.58
N ALA A 31 -6.34 -18.63 21.63
CA ALA A 31 -5.97 -19.65 20.66
C ALA A 31 -5.19 -18.95 19.55
N ILE A 32 -3.86 -19.01 19.62
CA ILE A 32 -3.00 -18.76 18.48
C ILE A 32 -3.40 -19.81 17.43
N GLU A 33 -4.15 -19.39 16.41
CA GLU A 33 -4.38 -20.22 15.24
C GLU A 33 -3.02 -20.67 14.68
N ARG A 34 -2.82 -21.99 14.66
CA ARG A 34 -1.68 -22.60 13.96
C ARG A 34 -1.86 -22.31 12.47
N VAL A 35 -1.19 -21.28 11.98
CA VAL A 35 -0.99 -21.05 10.54
C VAL A 35 -0.12 -22.20 10.02
N LEU A 36 -0.79 -23.26 9.56
CA LEU A 36 -0.18 -24.38 8.85
C LEU A 36 0.23 -23.90 7.46
N GLY A 37 1.47 -23.41 7.35
CA GLY A 37 2.06 -22.92 6.11
C GLY A 37 2.97 -21.72 6.33
N ASN A 38 3.93 -21.82 7.28
CA ASN A 38 4.84 -20.70 7.51
C ASN A 38 5.87 -20.67 6.36
N VAL A 39 5.79 -19.69 5.46
CA VAL A 39 6.76 -19.46 4.35
C VAL A 39 8.22 -19.45 4.85
N PHE A 40 8.42 -19.10 6.12
CA PHE A 40 9.71 -19.18 6.82
C PHE A 40 10.32 -20.59 6.90
N LEU A 41 9.51 -21.64 6.79
CA LEU A 41 9.97 -23.04 6.78
C LEU A 41 10.31 -23.54 5.37
N THR A 42 9.86 -22.83 4.32
CA THR A 42 10.12 -23.19 2.92
C THR A 42 11.23 -22.35 2.28
N LEU A 43 11.58 -21.21 2.86
CA LEU A 43 12.73 -20.40 2.44
C LEU A 43 14.01 -20.90 3.12
N SER A 44 15.02 -21.28 2.31
CA SER A 44 16.37 -21.56 2.78
C SER A 44 17.06 -20.24 3.18
N LEU A 45 16.83 -19.78 4.40
CA LEU A 45 17.49 -18.59 4.95
C LEU A 45 18.88 -18.97 5.46
N PRO A 46 19.91 -18.12 5.29
CA PRO A 46 21.30 -18.45 5.60
C PRO A 46 21.60 -18.48 7.11
N VAL A 47 20.60 -18.28 7.97
CA VAL A 47 20.77 -18.19 9.44
C VAL A 47 19.65 -18.95 10.15
N GLU A 48 20.02 -19.69 11.20
CA GLU A 48 19.07 -20.36 12.08
C GLU A 48 18.42 -19.35 13.05
N PHE A 49 17.09 -19.38 13.15
CA PHE A 49 16.36 -18.50 14.06
C PHE A 49 16.13 -19.16 15.43
N SER A 50 16.38 -18.39 16.49
CA SER A 50 15.92 -18.78 17.83
C SER A 50 14.38 -18.77 17.92
N ALA A 51 13.82 -19.52 18.87
CA ALA A 51 12.38 -19.53 19.13
C ALA A 51 11.82 -18.12 19.44
N HIS A 52 12.61 -17.27 20.09
CA HIS A 52 12.25 -15.89 20.34
C HIS A 52 12.22 -15.08 19.03
N SER A 53 13.27 -15.18 18.22
CA SER A 53 13.38 -14.48 16.93
C SER A 53 12.22 -14.86 16.00
N LEU A 54 11.86 -16.14 15.92
CA LEU A 54 10.70 -16.60 15.15
C LEU A 54 9.40 -15.96 15.62
N LYS A 55 9.22 -15.82 16.94
CA LYS A 55 8.04 -15.14 17.49
C LYS A 55 7.98 -13.67 17.07
N VAL A 56 9.10 -12.94 17.17
CA VAL A 56 9.19 -11.54 16.73
C VAL A 56 8.82 -11.40 15.26
N VAL A 57 9.43 -12.22 14.42
CA VAL A 57 9.24 -12.20 12.98
C VAL A 57 7.78 -12.52 12.63
N ASN A 58 7.21 -13.59 13.21
CA ASN A 58 5.81 -13.94 12.97
C ASN A 58 4.86 -12.81 13.35
N VAL A 59 5.04 -12.20 14.53
CA VAL A 59 4.20 -11.07 14.97
C VAL A 59 4.34 -9.87 14.02
N PHE A 60 5.56 -9.55 13.59
CA PHE A 60 5.78 -8.45 12.65
C PHE A 60 5.04 -8.68 11.34
N PHE A 61 5.14 -9.88 10.77
CA PHE A 61 4.47 -10.17 9.52
C PHE A 61 2.95 -10.22 9.64
N SER A 62 2.42 -10.71 10.77
CA SER A 62 0.97 -10.79 11.00
C SER A 62 0.31 -9.43 11.27
N TYR A 63 1.01 -8.48 11.89
CA TYR A 63 0.39 -7.23 12.35
C TYR A 63 0.92 -5.97 11.67
N VAL A 64 2.20 -5.96 11.30
CA VAL A 64 2.89 -4.77 10.78
C VAL A 64 3.06 -4.87 9.28
N ALA A 65 3.68 -5.95 8.80
CA ALA A 65 3.94 -6.12 7.37
C ALA A 65 2.64 -6.20 6.58
N ASP A 66 1.64 -6.93 7.07
CA ASP A 66 0.32 -6.98 6.45
C ASP A 66 -0.19 -5.57 6.14
N ARG A 67 -0.29 -4.71 7.16
CA ARG A 67 -0.74 -3.30 7.03
C ARG A 67 0.17 -2.39 6.20
N LEU A 68 1.47 -2.68 6.12
CA LEU A 68 2.43 -1.89 5.33
C LEU A 68 2.45 -2.29 3.85
N TYR A 69 1.96 -3.48 3.52
CA TYR A 69 2.08 -4.10 2.20
C TYR A 69 0.79 -4.77 1.72
N GLN A 70 -0.37 -4.24 2.13
CA GLN A 70 -1.66 -4.73 1.65
C GLN A 70 -1.75 -4.51 0.13
N THR A 71 -1.61 -5.58 -0.63
CA THR A 71 -1.92 -5.60 -2.07
C THR A 71 -3.38 -5.94 -2.25
N PRO A 72 -4.18 -5.03 -2.82
CA PRO A 72 -5.62 -5.22 -2.82
C PRO A 72 -6.15 -6.06 -3.99
N LEU A 73 -5.25 -6.33 -4.93
CA LEU A 73 -5.42 -7.25 -6.04
C LEU A 73 -4.80 -8.56 -5.57
N GLU A 74 -5.32 -9.73 -5.97
CA GLU A 74 -4.93 -11.09 -5.51
C GLU A 74 -3.43 -11.47 -5.63
N ILE A 75 -2.56 -10.50 -5.92
CA ILE A 75 -1.12 -10.52 -5.75
C ILE A 75 -0.79 -10.91 -4.30
N SER A 76 -0.27 -12.13 -4.17
CA SER A 76 -0.08 -12.78 -2.88
C SER A 76 0.91 -12.03 -1.99
N LEU A 77 0.50 -11.74 -0.75
CA LEU A 77 1.40 -11.27 0.31
C LEU A 77 2.60 -12.22 0.50
N ASP A 78 2.44 -13.50 0.19
CA ASP A 78 3.53 -14.48 0.27
C ASP A 78 4.58 -14.28 -0.83
N GLU A 79 4.22 -13.75 -2.01
CA GLU A 79 5.20 -13.31 -3.01
C GLU A 79 5.99 -12.11 -2.49
N ALA A 80 5.33 -11.14 -1.86
CA ALA A 80 5.99 -9.97 -1.27
C ALA A 80 6.96 -10.39 -0.14
N LYS A 81 6.53 -11.30 0.75
CA LYS A 81 7.38 -11.90 1.79
C LYS A 81 8.59 -12.62 1.19
N SER A 82 8.36 -13.49 0.21
CA SER A 82 9.41 -14.27 -0.45
C SER A 82 10.42 -13.38 -1.17
N THR A 83 9.97 -12.23 -1.66
CA THR A 83 10.79 -11.23 -2.35
C THR A 83 11.70 -10.47 -1.38
N TRP A 84 11.21 -10.13 -0.18
CA TRP A 84 11.95 -9.27 0.76
C TRP A 84 12.73 -10.00 1.85
N MET A 85 12.26 -11.17 2.29
CA MET A 85 12.93 -11.93 3.36
C MET A 85 14.41 -12.23 3.07
N PRO A 86 14.81 -12.64 1.85
CA PRO A 86 16.22 -12.88 1.55
C PRO A 86 17.11 -11.65 1.80
N MET A 87 16.60 -10.44 1.59
CA MET A 87 17.34 -9.20 1.85
C MET A 87 17.42 -8.84 3.33
N MET A 88 16.37 -9.13 4.10
CA MET A 88 16.34 -8.83 5.54
C MET A 88 17.22 -9.78 6.35
N PHE A 89 17.47 -10.97 5.83
CA PHE A 89 18.19 -12.04 6.52
C PHE A 89 19.42 -12.52 5.74
N ALA A 90 20.03 -11.64 4.94
CA ALA A 90 21.13 -11.98 4.04
C ALA A 90 22.42 -12.41 4.77
N ASP A 91 22.68 -11.86 5.95
CA ASP A 91 23.87 -12.14 6.75
C ASP A 91 23.62 -11.94 8.26
N GLU A 92 24.52 -12.45 9.10
CA GLU A 92 24.38 -12.42 10.57
C GLU A 92 24.18 -10.99 11.14
N GLY A 93 24.85 -10.01 10.54
CA GLY A 93 24.74 -8.60 10.94
C GLY A 93 23.38 -8.00 10.61
N THR A 94 22.82 -8.35 9.45
CA THR A 94 21.48 -7.90 9.04
C THR A 94 20.35 -8.65 9.71
N VAL A 95 20.50 -9.94 10.03
CA VAL A 95 19.50 -10.70 10.80
C VAL A 95 19.25 -10.05 12.16
N SER A 96 20.31 -9.71 12.88
CA SER A 96 20.19 -9.07 14.20
C SER A 96 19.50 -7.71 14.11
N CYS A 97 19.87 -6.90 13.11
CA CYS A 97 19.23 -5.61 12.85
C CYS A 97 17.75 -5.78 12.47
N SER A 98 17.44 -6.68 11.54
CA SER A 98 16.07 -6.94 11.09
C SER A 98 15.18 -7.41 12.23
N ILE A 99 15.64 -8.34 13.07
CA ILE A 99 14.86 -8.79 14.25
C ILE A 99 14.66 -7.63 15.23
N ALA A 100 15.70 -6.83 15.48
CA ALA A 100 15.61 -5.69 16.37
C ALA A 100 14.59 -4.65 15.87
N LEU A 101 14.62 -4.31 14.58
CA LEU A 101 13.68 -3.37 13.95
C LEU A 101 12.26 -3.94 13.90
N MET A 102 12.10 -5.23 13.60
CA MET A 102 10.80 -5.90 13.67
C MET A 102 10.23 -5.88 15.09
N GLN A 103 11.07 -6.12 16.10
CA GLN A 103 10.63 -6.04 17.49
C GLN A 103 10.27 -4.62 17.90
N ALA A 104 11.05 -3.62 17.48
CA ALA A 104 10.71 -2.22 17.71
C ALA A 104 9.35 -1.88 17.10
N CYS A 105 9.09 -2.31 15.86
CA CYS A 105 7.76 -2.18 15.24
C CYS A 105 6.67 -2.88 16.06
N ASN A 106 6.87 -4.15 16.43
CA ASN A 106 5.88 -4.90 17.22
C ASN A 106 5.53 -4.19 18.53
N GLU A 107 6.53 -3.67 19.24
CA GLU A 107 6.35 -2.93 20.48
C GLU A 107 5.60 -1.61 20.27
N LEU A 108 5.84 -0.91 19.16
CA LEU A 108 5.07 0.30 18.80
C LEU A 108 3.58 -0.01 18.62
N PHE A 109 3.24 -1.14 17.98
CA PHE A 109 1.86 -1.50 17.65
C PHE A 109 1.12 -2.27 18.74
N LEU A 110 1.82 -3.06 19.57
CA LEU A 110 1.22 -3.93 20.59
C LEU A 110 1.50 -3.47 22.02
N GLY A 111 2.53 -2.65 22.23
CA GLY A 111 3.14 -2.37 23.54
C GLY A 111 2.87 -0.98 24.13
N GLY A 112 1.96 -0.19 23.55
CA GLY A 112 1.54 1.10 24.13
C GLY A 112 2.25 2.36 23.58
N GLY A 113 2.91 2.27 22.41
CA GLY A 113 3.35 3.46 21.64
C GLY A 113 4.87 3.75 21.63
N GLU A 114 5.21 4.98 21.19
CA GLU A 114 6.56 5.46 20.76
C GLU A 114 7.72 5.31 21.76
N SER A 115 7.42 5.03 23.02
CA SER A 115 8.35 5.09 24.15
C SER A 115 8.63 3.74 24.83
N SER A 116 8.40 2.61 24.15
CA SER A 116 8.77 1.28 24.71
C SER A 116 10.30 1.22 24.95
N PRO A 117 10.78 1.07 26.21
CA PRO A 117 12.21 0.98 26.50
C PRO A 117 12.88 -0.20 25.77
N LYS A 118 12.11 -1.26 25.47
CA LYS A 118 12.57 -2.40 24.68
C LYS A 118 12.78 -2.01 23.23
N ALA A 119 11.86 -1.27 22.62
CA ALA A 119 12.01 -0.76 21.26
C ALA A 119 13.27 0.11 21.12
N LEU A 120 13.50 1.02 22.09
CA LEU A 120 14.69 1.87 22.11
C LEU A 120 15.99 1.08 22.26
N TYR A 121 15.99 0.02 23.08
CA TYR A 121 17.13 -0.89 23.22
C TYR A 121 17.48 -1.56 21.88
N TYR A 122 16.50 -2.14 21.20
CA TYR A 122 16.70 -2.79 19.90
C TYR A 122 17.13 -1.80 18.80
N LEU A 123 16.59 -0.58 18.81
CA LEU A 123 17.03 0.48 17.90
C LEU A 123 18.50 0.88 18.16
N SER A 124 18.89 1.04 19.42
CA SER A 124 20.28 1.34 19.79
C SER A 124 21.25 0.24 19.35
N GLN A 125 20.86 -1.04 19.45
CA GLN A 125 21.67 -2.15 18.94
C GLN A 125 21.83 -2.08 17.42
N THR A 126 20.76 -1.75 16.70
CA THR A 126 20.77 -1.59 15.25
C THR A 126 21.72 -0.47 14.82
N PHE A 127 21.71 0.67 15.50
CA PHE A 127 22.63 1.77 15.22
C PHE A 127 24.10 1.40 15.41
N ALA A 128 24.43 0.64 16.46
CA ALA A 128 25.79 0.16 16.68
C ALA A 128 26.26 -0.75 15.53
N GLN A 129 25.40 -1.63 15.04
CA GLN A 129 25.71 -2.53 13.93
C GLN A 129 25.83 -1.79 12.60
N VAL A 130 24.90 -0.90 12.27
CA VAL A 130 24.99 -0.06 11.07
C VAL A 130 26.28 0.76 11.09
N ARG A 131 26.63 1.37 12.23
CA ARG A 131 27.90 2.09 12.37
C ARG A 131 29.10 1.18 12.09
N LYS A 132 29.13 -0.04 12.63
CA LYS A 132 30.21 -1.00 12.36
C LYS A 132 30.32 -1.33 10.87
N ARG A 133 29.19 -1.55 10.19
CA ARG A 133 29.15 -1.86 8.75
C ARG A 133 29.58 -0.68 7.88
N LEU A 134 29.22 0.54 8.25
CA LEU A 134 29.66 1.74 7.53
C LEU A 134 31.18 1.96 7.58
N HIS A 135 31.89 1.32 8.51
CA HIS A 135 33.36 1.31 8.58
C HIS A 135 33.98 0.03 7.98
N SER A 136 33.18 -0.84 7.35
CA SER A 136 33.66 -2.06 6.69
C SER A 136 33.56 -1.95 5.16
N PRO A 137 34.16 -2.88 4.41
CA PRO A 137 33.96 -2.98 2.95
C PRO A 137 32.51 -3.15 2.53
N ASP A 138 31.64 -3.61 3.45
CA ASP A 138 30.20 -3.82 3.21
C ASP A 138 29.37 -2.55 3.44
N ALA A 139 30.01 -1.39 3.66
CA ALA A 139 29.32 -0.12 3.90
C ALA A 139 28.27 0.20 2.82
N LEU A 140 28.56 -0.19 1.58
CA LEU A 140 27.65 -0.02 0.46
C LEU A 140 27.00 -1.32 0.03
N SER A 141 26.99 -2.43 0.79
CA SER A 141 26.35 -3.70 0.36
C SER A 141 24.82 -3.61 0.29
N ASP A 142 24.18 -4.53 -0.43
CA ASP A 142 22.71 -4.55 -0.60
C ASP A 142 22.03 -4.70 0.77
N SER A 143 22.62 -5.54 1.61
CA SER A 143 22.16 -5.81 2.97
C SER A 143 22.32 -4.59 3.90
N THR A 144 23.37 -3.78 3.74
CA THR A 144 23.52 -2.51 4.48
C THR A 144 22.49 -1.48 4.04
N ILE A 145 22.25 -1.31 2.72
CA ILE A 145 21.22 -0.40 2.20
C ILE A 145 19.82 -0.84 2.67
N SER A 146 19.53 -2.15 2.60
CA SER A 146 18.28 -2.74 3.12
C SER A 146 18.07 -2.38 4.60
N THR A 147 19.10 -2.47 5.43
CA THR A 147 19.03 -2.10 6.85
C THR A 147 18.72 -0.61 7.04
N VAL A 148 19.34 0.28 6.25
CA VAL A 148 19.04 1.72 6.29
C VAL A 148 17.61 2.02 5.83
N LEU A 149 17.10 1.31 4.81
CA LEU A 149 15.70 1.41 4.40
C LEU A 149 14.74 1.01 5.52
N SER A 150 15.03 -0.05 6.27
CA SER A 150 14.23 -0.45 7.42
C SER A 150 14.23 0.60 8.53
N LEU A 151 15.35 1.28 8.78
CA LEU A 151 15.42 2.41 9.71
C LEU A 151 14.52 3.57 9.27
N ILE A 152 14.57 3.95 8.00
CA ILE A 152 13.72 5.04 7.47
C ILE A 152 12.24 4.67 7.65
N ILE A 153 11.84 3.45 7.31
CA ILE A 153 10.46 2.99 7.46
C ILE A 153 10.02 3.05 8.92
N GLN A 154 10.89 2.68 9.85
CA GLN A 154 10.58 2.77 11.27
C GLN A 154 10.34 4.23 11.70
N GLU A 155 11.18 5.17 11.27
CA GLU A 155 10.97 6.59 11.61
C GLU A 155 9.72 7.18 10.94
N LEU A 156 9.40 6.75 9.70
CA LEU A 156 8.15 7.14 9.03
C LEU A 156 6.91 6.64 9.81
N ILE A 157 6.97 5.41 10.34
CA ILE A 157 5.91 4.83 11.19
C ILE A 157 5.79 5.59 12.52
N ARG A 158 6.93 5.94 13.14
CA ARG A 158 7.01 6.75 14.38
C ARG A 158 6.67 8.22 14.15
N LYS A 159 6.51 8.65 12.90
CA LYS A 159 6.34 10.06 12.51
C LYS A 159 7.48 10.96 13.00
N ASP A 160 8.67 10.40 13.22
CA ASP A 160 9.88 11.15 13.58
C ASP A 160 10.51 11.73 12.30
N GLN A 161 10.01 12.88 11.87
CA GLN A 161 10.52 13.56 10.67
C GLN A 161 12.03 13.86 10.76
N PRO A 162 12.58 14.41 11.86
CA PRO A 162 14.03 14.59 12.00
C PRO A 162 14.83 13.29 11.79
N GLY A 163 14.42 12.20 12.43
CA GLY A 163 15.06 10.89 12.29
C GLY A 163 14.99 10.36 10.85
N ALA A 164 13.79 10.40 10.25
CA ALA A 164 13.55 9.98 8.88
C ALA A 164 14.43 10.77 7.89
N LYS A 165 14.54 12.09 8.07
CA LYS A 165 15.36 12.98 7.22
C LYS A 165 16.84 12.61 7.27
N ILE A 166 17.39 12.31 8.46
CA ILE A 166 18.80 11.92 8.61
C ILE A 166 19.08 10.60 7.88
N HIS A 167 18.25 9.58 8.12
CA HIS A 167 18.44 8.28 7.50
C HIS A 167 18.20 8.33 5.98
N PHE A 168 17.24 9.12 5.52
CA PHE A 168 16.96 9.31 4.10
C PHE A 168 18.11 10.03 3.38
N ALA A 169 18.70 11.07 3.97
CA ALA A 169 19.91 11.69 3.44
C ALA A 169 21.08 10.69 3.35
N GLY A 170 21.22 9.81 4.33
CA GLY A 170 22.18 8.70 4.30
C GLY A 170 21.93 7.74 3.13
N LEU A 171 20.68 7.34 2.90
CA LEU A 171 20.29 6.50 1.77
C LEU A 171 20.63 7.14 0.43
N ILE A 172 20.29 8.41 0.23
CA ILE A 172 20.62 9.17 -0.99
C ILE A 172 22.13 9.09 -1.24
N ARG A 173 22.93 9.37 -0.21
CA ARG A 173 24.39 9.32 -0.33
C ARG A 173 24.91 7.92 -0.66
N MET A 174 24.32 6.86 -0.11
CA MET A 174 24.71 5.48 -0.42
C MET A 174 24.42 5.11 -1.87
N VAL A 175 23.26 5.51 -2.41
CA VAL A 175 22.88 5.28 -3.81
C VAL A 175 23.79 6.07 -4.76
N GLU A 176 24.10 7.33 -4.44
CA GLU A 176 25.07 8.13 -5.20
C GLU A 176 26.46 7.47 -5.24
N LEU A 177 26.96 7.02 -4.09
CA LEU A 177 28.27 6.38 -3.98
C LEU A 177 28.35 5.04 -4.72
N ARG A 178 27.21 4.37 -4.89
CA ARG A 178 27.10 3.19 -5.75
C ARG A 178 27.10 3.51 -7.23
N GLY A 179 26.87 4.76 -7.62
CA GLY A 179 26.79 5.20 -9.01
C GLY A 179 25.38 5.33 -9.56
N GLY A 180 24.37 5.48 -8.71
CA GLY A 180 22.97 5.72 -9.11
C GLY A 180 22.05 4.50 -8.96
N LEU A 181 20.77 4.68 -9.30
CA LEU A 181 19.77 3.62 -9.21
C LEU A 181 20.02 2.51 -10.23
N GLU A 182 20.64 2.80 -11.38
CA GLU A 182 20.92 1.81 -12.42
C GLU A 182 21.83 0.68 -11.92
N GLN A 183 22.71 0.97 -10.95
CA GLN A 183 23.62 -0.02 -10.37
C GLN A 183 22.92 -1.02 -9.43
N LEU A 184 21.63 -0.80 -9.15
CA LEU A 184 20.79 -1.66 -8.33
C LEU A 184 19.83 -2.52 -9.16
N GLU A 185 19.88 -2.46 -10.50
CA GLU A 185 18.96 -3.23 -11.37
C GLU A 185 19.12 -4.76 -11.23
N ASN A 186 20.31 -5.23 -10.83
CA ASN A 186 20.56 -6.65 -10.53
C ASN A 186 19.86 -7.12 -9.24
N ASN A 187 19.36 -6.20 -8.42
CA ASN A 187 18.56 -6.47 -7.23
C ASN A 187 17.29 -5.63 -7.25
N LEU A 188 16.38 -6.00 -8.16
CA LEU A 188 15.10 -5.31 -8.34
C LEU A 188 14.27 -5.19 -7.04
N PRO A 189 14.20 -6.20 -6.15
CA PRO A 189 13.54 -6.06 -4.85
C PRO A 189 14.06 -4.88 -4.00
N LEU A 190 15.38 -4.71 -3.93
CA LEU A 190 16.01 -3.60 -3.20
C LEU A 190 15.72 -2.27 -3.88
N LEU A 191 15.83 -2.22 -5.21
CA LEU A 191 15.57 -1.02 -5.99
C LEU A 191 14.13 -0.52 -5.82
N ILE A 192 13.14 -1.42 -5.93
CA ILE A 192 11.73 -1.10 -5.70
C ILE A 192 11.51 -0.62 -4.27
N LYS A 193 12.24 -1.18 -3.31
CA LYS A 193 12.17 -0.76 -1.91
C LYS A 193 12.66 0.67 -1.70
N ILE A 194 13.73 1.07 -2.40
CA ILE A 194 14.22 2.46 -2.41
C ILE A 194 13.17 3.38 -3.00
N CYS A 195 12.56 3.00 -4.13
CA CYS A 195 11.50 3.77 -4.78
C CYS A 195 10.30 3.97 -3.84
N LYS A 196 9.86 2.91 -3.15
CA LYS A 196 8.80 2.99 -2.14
C LYS A 196 9.11 4.02 -1.06
N VAL A 197 10.31 3.95 -0.47
CA VAL A 197 10.69 4.84 0.63
C VAL A 197 10.75 6.29 0.19
N ASP A 198 11.31 6.57 -1.00
CA ASP A 198 11.36 7.92 -1.57
C ASP A 198 9.95 8.49 -1.80
N VAL A 199 9.08 7.72 -2.49
CA VAL A 199 7.68 8.11 -2.74
C VAL A 199 6.93 8.34 -1.43
N THR A 200 7.01 7.41 -0.47
CA THR A 200 6.35 7.58 0.83
C THR A 200 6.85 8.81 1.56
N TYR A 201 8.16 9.05 1.58
CA TYR A 201 8.75 10.22 2.23
C TYR A 201 8.25 11.53 1.60
N ALA A 202 8.22 11.61 0.27
CA ALA A 202 7.71 12.76 -0.48
C ALA A 202 6.20 12.98 -0.25
N LEU A 203 5.39 11.92 -0.23
CA LEU A 203 3.96 12.01 0.04
C LEU A 203 3.65 12.48 1.48
N GLN A 204 4.44 12.04 2.46
CA GLN A 204 4.22 12.35 3.87
C GLN A 204 4.70 13.75 4.25
N TYR A 205 5.83 14.21 3.67
CA TYR A 205 6.46 15.48 4.05
C TYR A 205 6.42 16.57 2.98
N GLY A 206 5.86 16.28 1.79
CA GLY A 206 5.53 17.27 0.77
C GLY A 206 6.69 17.75 -0.11
N GLY A 207 7.90 17.28 0.15
CA GLY A 207 9.06 17.56 -0.71
C GLY A 207 9.01 16.82 -2.05
N PRO A 208 9.86 17.20 -3.02
CA PRO A 208 10.06 16.39 -4.22
C PRO A 208 10.70 15.05 -3.85
N THR A 209 10.59 14.08 -4.75
CA THR A 209 11.35 12.83 -4.64
C THR A 209 12.83 13.09 -4.85
N ALA A 210 13.68 12.35 -4.13
CA ALA A 210 15.14 12.46 -4.27
C ALA A 210 15.64 11.76 -5.54
N PHE A 211 14.93 10.73 -5.97
CA PHE A 211 15.19 9.99 -7.19
C PHE A 211 14.05 10.19 -8.19
N PHE A 212 14.28 9.72 -9.40
CA PHE A 212 13.25 9.64 -10.43
C PHE A 212 13.43 8.34 -11.20
N ARG A 213 12.34 7.57 -11.32
CA ARG A 213 12.31 6.35 -12.09
C ARG A 213 10.94 6.19 -12.74
N ASP A 214 10.92 6.16 -14.06
CA ASP A 214 9.74 5.90 -14.85
C ASP A 214 10.03 4.70 -15.76
N ARG A 215 9.28 3.60 -15.56
CA ARG A 215 9.38 2.38 -16.34
C ARG A 215 8.11 2.08 -17.14
N MET A 216 7.16 3.03 -17.20
CA MET A 216 5.91 2.82 -17.95
C MET A 216 6.16 2.47 -19.43
N PRO A 217 7.10 3.10 -20.16
CA PRO A 217 7.37 2.73 -21.55
C PRO A 217 7.84 1.28 -21.73
N GLU A 218 8.73 0.78 -20.87
CA GLU A 218 9.22 -0.60 -20.88
C GLU A 218 8.13 -1.57 -20.44
N LEU A 219 7.35 -1.22 -19.42
CA LEU A 219 6.23 -2.01 -18.92
C LEU A 219 5.17 -2.18 -20.01
N ARG A 220 4.79 -1.12 -20.73
CA ARG A 220 3.86 -1.20 -21.87
C ARG A 220 4.33 -2.21 -22.92
N LYS A 221 5.61 -2.16 -23.31
CA LYS A 221 6.19 -3.11 -24.29
C LYS A 221 6.17 -4.55 -23.76
N SER A 222 6.58 -4.74 -22.50
CA SER A 222 6.60 -6.04 -21.83
C SER A 222 5.20 -6.65 -21.74
N LEU A 223 4.21 -5.89 -21.29
CA LEU A 223 2.82 -6.33 -21.17
C LEU A 223 2.22 -6.65 -22.55
N ALA A 224 2.47 -5.81 -23.56
CA ALA A 224 2.03 -6.08 -24.93
C ALA A 224 2.61 -7.40 -25.47
N SER A 225 3.88 -7.69 -25.18
CA SER A 225 4.50 -8.97 -25.57
C SER A 225 3.87 -10.20 -24.88
N LYS A 226 3.24 -10.00 -23.72
CA LYS A 226 2.49 -11.01 -22.97
C LYS A 226 1.00 -11.09 -23.38
N GLY A 227 0.59 -10.32 -24.40
CA GLY A 227 -0.81 -10.23 -24.84
C GLY A 227 -1.70 -9.34 -23.96
N LEU A 228 -1.12 -8.60 -23.01
CA LEU A 228 -1.81 -7.64 -22.15
C LEU A 228 -1.64 -6.25 -22.77
N SER A 229 -2.57 -5.85 -23.65
CA SER A 229 -2.52 -4.52 -24.24
C SER A 229 -3.04 -3.48 -23.24
N LEU A 230 -2.18 -2.52 -22.89
CA LEU A 230 -2.60 -1.27 -22.26
C LEU A 230 -3.19 -0.38 -23.37
N ASP A 231 -4.42 -0.67 -23.77
CA ASP A 231 -5.08 0.06 -24.85
C ASP A 231 -5.59 1.42 -24.33
N CYS A 232 -4.82 2.48 -24.55
CA CYS A 232 -5.23 3.85 -24.22
C CYS A 232 -6.33 4.38 -25.17
N THR A 233 -6.58 3.76 -26.32
CA THR A 233 -7.37 4.39 -27.39
C THR A 233 -8.87 4.47 -27.11
N SER A 234 -9.41 3.59 -26.27
CA SER A 234 -10.81 3.66 -25.81
C SER A 234 -11.06 4.72 -24.73
N ALA A 235 -10.02 5.12 -23.98
CA ALA A 235 -10.09 6.15 -22.93
C ALA A 235 -9.99 7.58 -23.49
N VAL A 236 -9.32 7.76 -24.63
CA VAL A 236 -9.07 9.06 -25.28
C VAL A 236 -10.35 9.75 -25.78
N SER A 237 -11.44 9.01 -26.01
CA SER A 237 -12.71 9.56 -26.51
C SER A 237 -13.69 9.99 -25.40
N SER A 238 -13.42 9.64 -24.14
CA SER A 238 -14.42 9.72 -23.06
C SER A 238 -14.11 10.75 -21.96
N ILE A 239 -12.88 11.27 -21.91
CA ILE A 239 -12.43 12.17 -20.84
C ILE A 239 -12.23 13.58 -21.39
N PRO A 240 -12.82 14.63 -20.78
CA PRO A 240 -12.47 16.00 -21.07
C PRO A 240 -11.07 16.29 -20.52
N TYR A 241 -10.08 16.29 -21.40
CA TYR A 241 -8.71 16.74 -21.10
C TYR A 241 -8.37 18.11 -21.69
N ASP A 242 -9.38 18.86 -22.17
CA ASP A 242 -9.17 20.23 -22.63
C ASP A 242 -8.61 21.09 -21.48
N GLY A 243 -7.37 21.56 -21.64
CA GLY A 243 -6.66 22.37 -20.64
C GLY A 243 -5.76 21.60 -19.67
N LEU A 244 -5.62 20.26 -19.81
CA LEU A 244 -4.61 19.47 -19.11
C LEU A 244 -3.21 19.67 -19.71
N GLU A 245 -2.18 19.61 -18.87
CA GLU A 245 -0.80 19.73 -19.32
C GLU A 245 -0.42 18.39 -19.95
N PRO A 246 0.27 18.36 -21.10
CA PRO A 246 0.58 17.10 -21.78
C PRO A 246 1.22 16.04 -20.89
N TYR A 247 2.07 16.46 -19.94
CA TYR A 247 2.70 15.54 -19.00
C TYR A 247 1.69 14.88 -18.03
N LEU A 248 0.72 15.64 -17.50
CA LEU A 248 -0.32 15.09 -16.63
C LEU A 248 -1.34 14.26 -17.43
N GLN A 249 -1.63 14.67 -18.66
CA GLN A 249 -2.45 13.90 -19.59
C GLN A 249 -1.85 12.51 -19.85
N ASP A 250 -0.54 12.42 -20.11
CA ASP A 250 0.13 11.14 -20.30
C ASP A 250 0.05 10.25 -19.04
N ILE A 251 0.08 10.83 -17.85
CA ILE A 251 -0.08 10.08 -16.59
C ILE A 251 -1.51 9.55 -16.48
N LEU A 252 -2.51 10.39 -16.76
CA LEU A 252 -3.92 9.99 -16.75
C LEU A 252 -4.18 8.83 -17.72
N LEU A 253 -3.63 8.88 -18.93
CA LEU A 253 -3.77 7.81 -19.92
C LEU A 253 -3.17 6.49 -19.43
N ASP A 254 -1.99 6.52 -18.81
CA ASP A 254 -1.41 5.33 -18.19
C ASP A 254 -2.31 4.76 -17.10
N VAL A 255 -2.80 5.60 -16.20
CA VAL A 255 -3.66 5.18 -15.08
C VAL A 255 -4.99 4.61 -15.59
N MET A 256 -5.56 5.18 -16.66
CA MET A 256 -6.74 4.62 -17.33
C MET A 256 -6.46 3.24 -17.90
N SER A 257 -5.35 3.06 -18.62
CA SER A 257 -5.01 1.74 -19.16
C SER A 257 -4.72 0.71 -18.07
N ILE A 258 -4.11 1.12 -16.97
CA ILE A 258 -3.93 0.26 -15.78
C ILE A 258 -5.29 -0.14 -15.20
N SER A 259 -6.23 0.81 -15.10
CA SER A 259 -7.58 0.55 -14.63
C SER A 259 -8.30 -0.47 -15.52
N SER A 260 -8.24 -0.30 -16.84
CA SER A 260 -8.80 -1.24 -17.82
C SER A 260 -8.14 -2.62 -17.74
N LEU A 261 -6.83 -2.67 -17.54
CA LEU A 261 -6.10 -3.93 -17.34
C LEU A 261 -6.65 -4.68 -16.12
N PHE A 262 -6.75 -4.04 -14.96
CA PHE A 262 -7.25 -4.69 -13.74
C PHE A 262 -8.74 -5.02 -13.77
N ASN A 263 -9.53 -4.34 -14.61
CA ASN A 263 -10.93 -4.71 -14.85
C ASN A 263 -11.10 -5.85 -15.86
N SER A 264 -10.02 -6.31 -16.51
CA SER A 264 -10.03 -7.47 -17.41
C SER A 264 -9.69 -8.78 -16.68
N ASP A 265 -10.35 -9.88 -17.08
CA ASP A 265 -10.19 -11.23 -16.50
C ASP A 265 -8.78 -11.86 -16.66
N LEU A 266 -7.89 -11.21 -17.41
CA LEU A 266 -6.55 -11.70 -17.76
C LEU A 266 -5.44 -11.17 -16.85
N SER A 267 -5.65 -10.02 -16.20
CA SER A 267 -4.60 -9.29 -15.47
C SER A 267 -4.09 -10.01 -14.22
N TYR A 268 -5.01 -10.58 -13.42
CA TYR A 268 -4.71 -11.23 -12.14
C TYR A 268 -3.83 -12.48 -12.26
N ARG A 269 -3.78 -13.11 -13.45
CA ARG A 269 -3.01 -14.35 -13.66
C ARG A 269 -1.58 -14.13 -14.15
N THR A 270 -1.20 -12.90 -14.51
CA THR A 270 0.04 -12.66 -15.28
C THR A 270 0.92 -11.53 -14.77
N LEU A 271 0.44 -10.70 -13.84
CA LEU A 271 1.20 -9.61 -13.23
C LEU A 271 1.86 -10.10 -11.93
N ASP A 272 3.19 -10.19 -11.94
CA ASP A 272 3.97 -10.47 -10.73
C ASP A 272 4.05 -9.25 -9.81
N PHE A 273 4.32 -9.49 -8.53
CA PHE A 273 4.43 -8.47 -7.50
C PHE A 273 5.39 -7.32 -7.86
N LEU A 274 6.57 -7.61 -8.42
CA LEU A 274 7.57 -6.59 -8.72
C LEU A 274 7.13 -5.71 -9.89
N THR A 275 6.57 -6.30 -10.94
CA THR A 275 6.00 -5.55 -12.08
C THR A 275 4.87 -4.62 -11.61
N PHE A 276 4.00 -5.09 -10.71
CA PHE A 276 2.95 -4.27 -10.12
C PHE A 276 3.52 -3.09 -9.33
N GLN A 277 4.50 -3.33 -8.47
CA GLN A 277 5.13 -2.26 -7.69
C GLN A 277 5.86 -1.24 -8.58
N GLU A 278 6.59 -1.69 -9.60
CA GLU A 278 7.30 -0.83 -10.56
C GLU A 278 6.32 0.09 -11.30
N MET A 279 5.16 -0.45 -11.72
CA MET A 279 4.07 0.32 -12.33
C MET A 279 3.58 1.43 -11.39
N ASN A 280 3.23 1.08 -10.15
CA ASN A 280 2.72 2.04 -9.18
C ASN A 280 3.72 3.17 -8.88
N TYR A 281 4.98 2.82 -8.59
CA TYR A 281 5.97 3.84 -8.26
C TYR A 281 6.37 4.69 -9.46
N SER A 282 6.35 4.15 -10.69
CA SER A 282 6.54 4.97 -11.91
C SER A 282 5.48 6.07 -12.00
N ILE A 283 4.20 5.74 -11.74
CA ILE A 283 3.13 6.74 -11.72
C ILE A 283 3.32 7.73 -10.58
N CYS A 284 3.63 7.27 -9.36
CA CYS A 284 3.92 8.16 -8.23
C CYS A 284 5.05 9.14 -8.51
N PHE A 285 6.17 8.67 -9.07
CA PHE A 285 7.30 9.55 -9.42
C PHE A 285 6.89 10.61 -10.43
N ARG A 286 6.09 10.26 -11.43
CA ARG A 286 5.60 11.23 -12.42
C ARG A 286 4.63 12.24 -11.81
N LEU A 287 3.70 11.80 -10.96
CA LEU A 287 2.79 12.71 -10.23
C LEU A 287 3.55 13.67 -9.31
N LEU A 288 4.54 13.16 -8.56
CA LEU A 288 5.34 13.97 -7.64
C LEU A 288 6.32 14.90 -8.37
N ARG A 289 6.80 14.49 -9.55
CA ARG A 289 7.61 15.34 -10.44
C ARG A 289 6.78 16.43 -11.08
N PHE A 290 5.54 16.14 -11.47
CA PHE A 290 4.61 17.15 -11.96
C PHE A 290 4.36 18.20 -10.88
N ARG A 291 4.03 17.74 -9.66
CA ARG A 291 3.84 18.63 -8.52
C ARG A 291 4.04 17.92 -7.18
N PRO A 292 5.04 18.31 -6.36
CA PRO A 292 5.15 17.82 -4.99
C PRO A 292 4.01 18.34 -4.12
N LEU A 293 3.53 17.52 -3.18
CA LEU A 293 2.35 17.86 -2.38
C LEU A 293 2.53 19.08 -1.48
N GLY A 294 3.76 19.46 -1.12
CA GLY A 294 4.04 20.64 -0.30
C GLY A 294 3.87 21.97 -1.02
N HIS A 295 3.78 21.97 -2.36
CA HIS A 295 3.64 23.20 -3.15
C HIS A 295 2.15 23.54 -3.34
N ALA A 296 1.63 24.48 -2.54
CA ALA A 296 0.25 24.97 -2.64
C ALA A 296 0.06 25.95 -3.80
N GLY A 297 -1.18 26.05 -4.32
CA GLY A 297 -1.65 27.22 -5.08
C GLY A 297 -1.04 27.54 -6.45
N GLN A 298 -0.49 26.59 -7.21
CA GLN A 298 -0.01 26.85 -8.59
C GLN A 298 -0.56 25.83 -9.58
N GLY A 299 -1.67 26.16 -10.23
CA GLY A 299 -2.26 25.36 -11.31
C GLY A 299 -3.72 25.73 -11.54
N SER A 300 -4.25 25.47 -12.74
CA SER A 300 -5.69 25.55 -12.99
C SER A 300 -6.43 24.50 -12.17
N GLY A 301 -7.71 24.75 -11.85
CA GLY A 301 -8.53 23.84 -11.04
C GLY A 301 -8.55 22.40 -11.57
N ILE A 302 -8.58 22.24 -12.90
CA ILE A 302 -8.57 20.94 -13.57
C ILE A 302 -7.29 20.14 -13.30
N GLN A 303 -6.12 20.80 -13.31
CA GLN A 303 -4.83 20.14 -13.05
C GLN A 303 -4.75 19.68 -11.61
N ALA A 304 -5.21 20.53 -10.67
CA ALA A 304 -5.23 20.21 -9.26
C ALA A 304 -6.19 19.05 -8.96
N ALA A 305 -7.36 19.02 -9.60
CA ALA A 305 -8.34 17.93 -9.49
C ALA A 305 -7.78 16.60 -9.99
N TYR A 306 -7.22 16.55 -11.22
CA TYR A 306 -6.62 15.33 -11.74
C TYR A 306 -5.39 14.91 -10.95
N HIS A 307 -4.47 15.83 -10.62
CA HIS A 307 -3.28 15.50 -9.85
C HIS A 307 -3.63 14.90 -8.48
N THR A 308 -4.57 15.52 -7.77
CA THR A 308 -5.02 15.05 -6.44
C THR A 308 -5.77 13.72 -6.56
N GLY A 309 -6.72 13.61 -7.49
CA GLY A 309 -7.49 12.38 -7.70
C GLY A 309 -6.62 11.21 -8.12
N LEU A 310 -5.68 11.42 -9.05
CA LEU A 310 -4.72 10.39 -9.48
C LEU A 310 -3.76 10.00 -8.34
N THR A 311 -3.34 10.97 -7.52
CA THR A 311 -2.52 10.69 -6.34
C THR A 311 -3.29 9.80 -5.36
N ILE A 312 -4.54 10.13 -5.05
CA ILE A 312 -5.39 9.31 -4.18
C ILE A 312 -5.57 7.92 -4.79
N PHE A 313 -5.94 7.84 -6.07
CA PHE A 313 -6.15 6.58 -6.80
C PHE A 313 -4.92 5.67 -6.73
N VAL A 314 -3.72 6.20 -6.98
CA VAL A 314 -2.52 5.36 -6.99
C VAL A 314 -2.16 4.92 -5.57
N ILE A 315 -2.40 5.77 -4.57
CA ILE A 315 -2.20 5.41 -3.17
C ILE A 315 -3.16 4.31 -2.72
N THR A 316 -4.42 4.28 -3.18
CA THR A 316 -5.35 3.17 -2.87
C THR A 316 -4.90 1.83 -3.43
N LEU A 317 -3.99 1.79 -4.42
CA LEU A 317 -3.40 0.55 -4.94
C LEU A 317 -2.44 -0.13 -3.96
N PHE A 318 -1.93 0.58 -2.96
CA PHE A 318 -1.00 0.02 -1.97
C PHE A 318 -1.33 0.39 -0.52
N LEU A 319 -2.45 1.08 -0.28
CA LEU A 319 -3.05 1.30 1.04
C LEU A 319 -4.48 0.76 1.04
N GLN A 320 -4.73 -0.33 1.77
CA GLN A 320 -6.10 -0.79 2.02
C GLN A 320 -6.63 -0.25 3.35
N HIS A 321 -7.94 0.01 3.35
CA HIS A 321 -8.76 0.22 4.55
C HIS A 321 -9.35 -1.13 4.97
N THR A 322 -8.55 -2.01 5.57
CA THR A 322 -9.15 -2.98 6.50
C THR A 322 -9.54 -2.24 7.79
N HIS A 323 -10.39 -2.82 8.64
CA HIS A 323 -11.06 -2.22 9.81
C HIS A 323 -10.14 -1.57 10.89
N HIS A 324 -8.87 -1.30 10.59
CA HIS A 324 -7.86 -0.71 11.44
C HIS A 324 -7.28 0.55 10.79
N ARG A 325 -7.03 1.58 11.60
CA ARG A 325 -6.43 2.86 11.20
C ARG A 325 -5.13 2.64 10.41
N ARG A 326 -4.93 3.42 9.34
CA ARG A 326 -3.70 3.46 8.55
C ARG A 326 -2.47 3.63 9.46
N ILE A 327 -1.39 2.91 9.16
CA ILE A 327 -0.13 3.05 9.90
C ILE A 327 0.57 4.37 9.56
N GLN A 328 0.50 4.78 8.29
CA GLN A 328 1.11 6.00 7.78
C GLN A 328 0.04 7.06 7.54
N ASP A 329 0.31 8.28 7.99
CA ASP A 329 -0.56 9.43 7.77
C ASP A 329 -0.09 10.19 6.53
N TYR A 330 -1.04 10.45 5.62
CA TYR A 330 -0.82 11.17 4.37
C TYR A 330 -1.64 12.46 4.37
N GLU A 331 -1.50 13.25 5.45
CA GLU A 331 -2.31 14.44 5.73
C GLU A 331 -2.26 15.46 4.58
N LEU A 332 -1.11 15.61 3.92
CA LEU A 332 -0.95 16.49 2.77
C LEU A 332 -1.87 16.12 1.59
N VAL A 333 -2.13 14.83 1.37
CA VAL A 333 -3.06 14.39 0.31
C VAL A 333 -4.48 14.86 0.65
N SER A 334 -4.90 14.68 1.91
CA SER A 334 -6.20 15.16 2.39
C SER A 334 -6.31 16.69 2.36
N MET A 335 -5.20 17.40 2.65
CA MET A 335 -5.14 18.86 2.54
C MET A 335 -5.30 19.32 1.09
N ARG A 336 -4.59 18.71 0.14
CA ARG A 336 -4.74 19.01 -1.29
C ARG A 336 -6.16 18.72 -1.80
N LEU A 337 -6.77 17.62 -1.33
CA LEU A 337 -8.16 17.32 -1.62
C LEU A 337 -9.08 18.46 -1.16
N ARG A 338 -8.97 18.90 0.10
CA ARG A 338 -9.76 20.02 0.62
C ARG A 338 -9.54 21.31 -0.18
N GLU A 339 -8.29 21.65 -0.49
CA GLU A 339 -7.95 22.83 -1.29
C GLU A 339 -8.60 22.85 -2.67
N VAL A 340 -8.67 21.69 -3.35
CA VAL A 340 -9.36 21.58 -4.64
C VAL A 340 -10.84 21.96 -4.48
N PHE A 341 -11.52 21.45 -3.46
CA PHE A 341 -12.93 21.77 -3.20
C PHE A 341 -13.16 23.20 -2.70
N ASP A 342 -12.20 23.79 -1.99
CA ASP A 342 -12.28 25.17 -1.49
C ASP A 342 -12.00 26.20 -2.60
N SER A 343 -11.21 25.83 -3.61
CA SER A 343 -10.87 26.70 -4.74
C SER A 343 -12.00 26.89 -5.77
N GLY A 344 -13.11 26.17 -5.62
CA GLY A 344 -14.27 26.19 -6.52
C GLY A 344 -14.16 25.16 -7.64
N LEU A 345 -15.30 24.58 -8.03
CA LEU A 345 -15.39 23.50 -9.03
C LEU A 345 -16.26 23.86 -10.23
N ASP A 346 -16.74 25.11 -10.30
CA ASP A 346 -17.80 25.53 -11.23
C ASP A 346 -17.40 25.39 -12.72
N ASP A 347 -16.10 25.42 -13.02
CA ASP A 347 -15.56 25.28 -14.37
C ASP A 347 -15.16 23.82 -14.73
N LEU A 348 -15.36 22.86 -13.82
CA LEU A 348 -14.97 21.46 -14.03
C LEU A 348 -16.12 20.62 -14.59
N ASP A 349 -15.77 19.53 -15.26
CA ASP A 349 -16.72 18.51 -15.67
C ASP A 349 -17.40 17.87 -14.45
N ASP A 350 -18.73 17.78 -14.48
CA ASP A 350 -19.56 17.22 -13.43
C ASP A 350 -19.15 15.78 -13.06
N GLY A 351 -18.75 14.99 -14.06
CA GLY A 351 -18.28 13.62 -13.86
C GLY A 351 -16.93 13.57 -13.14
N LEU A 352 -16.02 14.49 -13.47
CA LEU A 352 -14.72 14.61 -12.77
C LEU A 352 -14.94 14.98 -11.31
N VAL A 353 -15.83 15.94 -11.05
CA VAL A 353 -16.19 16.36 -9.70
C VAL A 353 -16.76 15.19 -8.90
N LEU A 354 -17.73 14.46 -9.45
CA LEU A 354 -18.34 13.31 -8.80
C LEU A 354 -17.32 12.19 -8.53
N TRP A 355 -16.45 11.88 -9.51
CA TRP A 355 -15.38 10.89 -9.34
C TRP A 355 -14.43 11.28 -8.20
N LEU A 356 -13.99 12.55 -8.16
CA LEU A 356 -13.11 13.04 -7.10
C LEU A 356 -13.78 13.03 -5.73
N MET A 357 -15.07 13.38 -5.64
CA MET A 357 -15.82 13.31 -4.39
C MET A 357 -15.92 11.87 -3.86
N ILE A 358 -16.32 10.91 -4.71
CA ILE A 358 -16.46 9.51 -4.30
C ILE A 358 -15.11 8.91 -3.92
N LEU A 359 -14.09 9.12 -4.75
CA LEU A 359 -12.74 8.64 -4.48
C LEU A 359 -12.16 9.29 -3.21
N GLY A 360 -12.41 10.59 -3.03
CA GLY A 360 -12.06 11.34 -1.83
C GLY A 360 -12.75 10.79 -0.58
N SER A 361 -14.03 10.46 -0.65
CA SER A 361 -14.76 9.83 0.46
C SER A 361 -14.22 8.44 0.79
N ILE A 362 -13.87 7.63 -0.22
CA ILE A 362 -13.20 6.34 0.00
C ILE A 362 -11.87 6.56 0.74
N TRP A 363 -11.12 7.59 0.36
CA TRP A 363 -9.83 7.95 0.96
C TRP A 363 -9.93 8.44 2.41
N THR A 364 -10.94 9.24 2.72
CA THR A 364 -11.14 9.82 4.07
C THR A 364 -11.99 8.94 4.98
N THR A 365 -12.47 7.79 4.49
CA THR A 365 -13.29 6.87 5.30
C THR A 365 -12.52 6.43 6.55
N GLY A 366 -13.09 6.71 7.73
CA GLY A 366 -12.50 6.35 9.03
C GLY A 366 -11.53 7.38 9.60
N ASP A 367 -11.27 8.49 8.89
CA ASP A 367 -10.57 9.64 9.46
C ASP A 367 -11.51 10.49 10.34
N VAL A 368 -10.91 11.27 11.24
CA VAL A 368 -11.63 12.32 11.97
C VAL A 368 -12.11 13.37 10.94
N ASP A 369 -13.39 13.67 10.94
CA ASP A 369 -14.07 14.51 9.93
C ASP A 369 -14.04 13.93 8.51
N GLY A 370 -13.98 12.61 8.35
CA GLY A 370 -13.95 11.94 7.05
C GLY A 370 -15.22 12.08 6.20
N ASP A 371 -16.35 12.40 6.84
CA ASP A 371 -17.69 12.42 6.24
C ASP A 371 -18.05 13.75 5.57
N TRP A 372 -17.15 14.73 5.59
CA TRP A 372 -17.39 16.09 5.07
C TRP A 372 -17.76 16.16 3.58
N LEU A 373 -17.43 15.13 2.80
CA LEU A 373 -17.78 15.01 1.39
C LEU A 373 -19.20 14.45 1.17
N LEU A 374 -19.80 13.76 2.15
CA LEU A 374 -21.10 13.12 2.00
C LEU A 374 -22.22 14.12 1.63
N PRO A 375 -22.36 15.29 2.29
CA PRO A 375 -23.36 16.28 1.89
C PRO A 375 -23.14 16.83 0.48
N LYS A 376 -21.88 16.99 0.07
CA LYS A 376 -21.51 17.47 -1.27
C LYS A 376 -21.89 16.45 -2.35
N ILE A 377 -21.63 15.16 -2.11
CA ILE A 377 -22.05 14.07 -3.01
C ILE A 377 -23.58 14.03 -3.13
N SER A 378 -24.31 14.15 -2.03
CA SER A 378 -25.79 14.13 -2.05
C SER A 378 -26.35 15.29 -2.89
N SER A 379 -25.83 16.51 -2.72
CA SER A 379 -26.22 17.67 -3.51
C SER A 379 -25.91 17.48 -5.00
N GLU A 380 -24.73 16.93 -5.31
CA GLU A 380 -24.29 16.72 -6.69
C GLU A 380 -25.11 15.63 -7.39
N ALA A 381 -25.40 14.53 -6.70
CA ALA A 381 -26.28 13.47 -7.19
C ALA A 381 -27.69 13.99 -7.51
N GLN A 382 -28.25 14.85 -6.64
CA GLN A 382 -29.54 15.49 -6.88
C GLN A 382 -29.50 16.42 -8.10
N ARG A 383 -28.45 17.22 -8.23
CA ARG A 383 -28.25 18.13 -9.37
C ARG A 383 -28.17 17.39 -10.70
N LEU A 384 -27.47 16.25 -10.70
CA LEU A 384 -27.32 15.37 -11.88
C LEU A 384 -28.50 14.42 -12.10
N GLY A 385 -29.49 14.40 -11.18
CA GLY A 385 -30.66 13.54 -11.27
C GLY A 385 -30.36 12.04 -11.10
N LEU A 386 -29.25 11.69 -10.46
CA LEU A 386 -28.81 10.31 -10.23
C LEU A 386 -29.63 9.67 -9.12
N LYS A 387 -30.20 8.50 -9.37
CA LYS A 387 -31.11 7.83 -8.44
C LYS A 387 -30.51 6.59 -7.82
N THR A 388 -29.62 5.92 -8.54
CA THR A 388 -29.03 4.64 -8.15
C THR A 388 -27.52 4.72 -8.17
N TRP A 389 -26.86 3.81 -7.46
CA TRP A 389 -25.41 3.64 -7.58
C TRP A 389 -24.98 3.36 -9.02
N ASP A 390 -25.77 2.61 -9.80
CA ASP A 390 -25.43 2.28 -11.18
C ASP A 390 -25.40 3.55 -12.07
N ASP A 391 -26.32 4.50 -11.85
CA ASP A 391 -26.29 5.80 -12.55
C ASP A 391 -24.99 6.56 -12.27
N ALA A 392 -24.57 6.59 -11.00
CA ALA A 392 -23.33 7.24 -10.58
C ALA A 392 -22.10 6.51 -11.12
N ARG A 393 -22.11 5.17 -11.05
CA ARG A 393 -21.02 4.32 -11.53
C ARG A 393 -20.78 4.53 -13.02
N ASP A 394 -21.83 4.63 -13.83
CA ASP A 394 -21.72 4.82 -15.28
C ASP A 394 -21.05 6.16 -15.65
N ILE A 395 -21.09 7.15 -14.75
CA ILE A 395 -20.34 8.41 -14.85
C ILE A 395 -18.90 8.24 -14.35
N ILE A 396 -18.74 7.72 -13.13
CA ILE A 396 -17.45 7.61 -12.43
C ILE A 396 -16.47 6.70 -13.17
N CYS A 397 -16.95 5.61 -13.79
CA CYS A 397 -16.12 4.66 -14.53
C CYS A 397 -15.56 5.22 -15.87
N LYS A 398 -15.92 6.44 -16.25
CA LYS A 398 -15.24 7.17 -17.34
C LYS A 398 -13.85 7.68 -16.93
N PHE A 399 -13.61 7.75 -15.62
CA PHE A 399 -12.35 8.12 -14.98
C PHE A 399 -11.68 6.88 -14.37
N PRO A 400 -10.43 6.98 -13.86
CA PRO A 400 -9.75 5.82 -13.29
C PRO A 400 -10.54 5.11 -12.21
N TRP A 401 -10.88 3.85 -12.46
CA TRP A 401 -11.69 3.04 -11.55
C TRP A 401 -11.32 1.56 -11.70
N ILE A 402 -11.05 0.88 -10.58
CA ILE A 402 -10.79 -0.56 -10.55
C ILE A 402 -11.88 -1.20 -9.71
N ASN A 403 -12.67 -2.08 -10.33
CA ASN A 403 -13.85 -2.68 -9.72
C ASN A 403 -13.51 -3.44 -8.44
N ALA A 404 -12.43 -4.22 -8.45
CA ALA A 404 -11.97 -4.97 -7.29
C ALA A 404 -11.65 -4.08 -6.06
N LEU A 405 -11.30 -2.82 -6.29
CA LEU A 405 -10.83 -1.90 -5.26
C LEU A 405 -11.88 -0.91 -4.82
N HIS A 406 -12.55 -0.31 -5.80
CA HIS A 406 -13.34 0.89 -5.57
C HIS A 406 -14.85 0.60 -5.58
N GLU A 407 -15.33 -0.49 -6.18
CA GLU A 407 -16.76 -0.78 -6.30
C GLU A 407 -17.45 -0.92 -4.94
N ARG A 408 -16.90 -1.77 -4.05
CA ARG A 408 -17.49 -2.01 -2.73
C ARG A 408 -17.41 -0.76 -1.83
N PRO A 409 -16.25 -0.08 -1.67
CA PRO A 409 -16.17 1.16 -0.90
C PRO A 409 -17.03 2.29 -1.50
N GLY A 410 -17.03 2.45 -2.82
CA GLY A 410 -17.82 3.47 -3.52
C GLY A 410 -19.33 3.29 -3.28
N ARG A 411 -19.83 2.07 -3.41
CA ARG A 411 -21.22 1.75 -3.07
C ARG A 411 -21.54 1.99 -1.59
N ALA A 412 -20.58 1.73 -0.69
CA ALA A 412 -20.75 2.01 0.74
C ALA A 412 -20.85 3.52 1.03
N VAL A 413 -20.09 4.35 0.31
CA VAL A 413 -20.23 5.82 0.35
C VAL A 413 -21.60 6.23 -0.20
N TRP A 414 -22.01 5.68 -1.34
CA TRP A 414 -23.29 6.03 -1.98
C TRP A 414 -24.51 5.75 -1.09
N ARG A 415 -24.53 4.61 -0.39
CA ARG A 415 -25.60 4.25 0.54
C ARG A 415 -25.74 5.19 1.74
N GLN A 416 -24.69 5.93 2.08
CA GLN A 416 -24.73 6.92 3.17
C GLN A 416 -25.38 8.22 2.74
N VAL A 417 -25.33 8.57 1.45
CA VAL A 417 -25.82 9.85 0.91
C VAL A 417 -27.19 9.76 0.28
N ASN A 418 -27.55 8.58 -0.21
CA ASN A 418 -28.86 8.24 -0.72
C ASN A 418 -29.32 7.01 0.04
N HIS A 419 -30.39 7.14 0.82
CA HIS A 419 -31.08 6.01 1.41
C HIS A 419 -31.66 5.16 0.26
N GLU A 420 -30.84 4.31 -0.35
CA GLU A 420 -31.32 3.19 -1.16
C GLU A 420 -32.24 2.37 -0.24
N ILE A 421 -33.55 2.38 -0.52
CA ILE A 421 -34.54 1.49 0.10
C ILE A 421 -34.31 0.07 -0.39
#